data_AF-A0A924XMM7-F1
#
_entry.id   AF-A0A924XMM7-F1
#
_cell.length_a   1.000
_cell.length_b   1.000
_cell.length_c   1.000
_cell.angle_alpha   90.00
_cell.angle_beta   90.00
_cell.angle_gamma   90.00
#
_symmetry.space_group_name_H-M   'P 1'
#
loop_
_entity.id
_entity.type
_entity.pdbx_description
1 polymer ?
#
loop_
_entity_poly.entity_id
_entity_poly.type
_entity_poly.pdbx_seq_one_letter_code
_entity_poly.pdbx_strand_id
1 'polypeptide(L)'
;MNCENCGKFNEIGQNYCRFCGAPLTQRQTQNTPNQQPSPYGWASESSSLHNVDPNFVSDFSTESPPQVQPLVKFPQQDNQTIVQNRQTQPLHGYNCPYCKTTTPPINISKISDSGWAVFIVMLLFCLPLFWIGLLMTENRRICPVCGLRLG
;
A
#
# COMPACT_ATOMS: atom_id res chain seq x y z
N MET A 1 17.85 -19.88 -9.68
CA MET A 1 17.77 -19.71 -8.20
C MET A 1 16.42 -20.22 -7.72
N ASN A 2 16.38 -20.98 -6.62
CA ASN A 2 15.12 -21.50 -6.08
C ASN A 2 14.43 -20.44 -5.22
N CYS A 3 13.11 -20.35 -5.32
CA CYS A 3 12.31 -19.46 -4.48
C CYS A 3 12.21 -20.04 -3.06
N GLU A 4 12.55 -19.26 -2.03
CA GLU A 4 12.45 -19.70 -0.63
C GLU A 4 11.01 -19.95 -0.17
N ASN A 5 10.04 -19.28 -0.80
CA ASN A 5 8.63 -19.43 -0.44
C ASN A 5 7.98 -20.69 -1.05
N CYS A 6 8.27 -21.01 -2.32
CA CYS A 6 7.58 -22.11 -3.03
C CYS A 6 8.50 -23.22 -3.56
N GLY A 7 9.82 -23.11 -3.38
CA GLY A 7 10.82 -24.09 -3.80
C GLY A 7 11.07 -24.18 -5.32
N LYS A 8 10.23 -23.56 -6.15
CA LYS A 8 10.36 -23.63 -7.62
C LYS A 8 11.56 -22.83 -8.13
N PHE A 9 12.17 -23.33 -9.20
CA PHE A 9 13.33 -22.71 -9.83
C PHE A 9 12.92 -21.53 -10.70
N ASN A 10 13.58 -20.38 -10.51
CA ASN A 10 13.46 -19.20 -11.36
C ASN A 10 14.77 -18.92 -12.10
N GLU A 11 14.63 -18.32 -13.28
CA GLU A 11 15.73 -17.79 -14.08
C GLU A 11 16.47 -16.66 -13.34
N ILE A 12 17.76 -16.53 -13.62
CA ILE A 12 18.62 -15.50 -13.00
C ILE A 12 18.23 -14.13 -13.57
N GLY A 13 18.13 -13.11 -12.70
CA GLY A 13 17.77 -11.73 -13.10
C GLY A 13 16.29 -11.37 -12.93
N GLN A 14 15.46 -12.28 -12.40
CA GLN A 14 14.06 -11.99 -12.06
C GLN A 14 13.95 -11.42 -10.64
N ASN A 15 13.23 -10.31 -10.48
CA ASN A 15 12.98 -9.68 -9.16
C ASN A 15 11.91 -10.43 -8.35
N TYR A 16 11.04 -11.20 -9.02
CA TYR A 16 9.93 -11.92 -8.41
C TYR A 16 9.82 -13.35 -8.93
N CYS A 17 9.31 -14.26 -8.10
CA CYS A 17 9.05 -15.64 -8.48
C CYS A 17 7.91 -15.73 -9.50
N ARG A 18 8.14 -16.36 -10.64
CA ARG A 18 7.14 -16.50 -11.72
C ARG A 18 5.96 -17.40 -11.35
N PHE A 19 6.09 -18.20 -10.29
CA PHE A 19 5.08 -19.18 -9.87
C PHE A 19 4.23 -18.72 -8.69
N CYS A 20 4.81 -17.98 -7.74
CA CYS A 20 4.10 -17.54 -6.53
C CYS A 20 4.10 -16.02 -6.32
N GLY A 21 4.86 -15.25 -7.13
CA GLY A 21 4.94 -13.80 -7.02
C GLY A 21 5.79 -13.26 -5.87
N ALA A 22 6.36 -14.13 -5.01
CA ALA A 22 7.21 -13.70 -3.92
C ALA A 22 8.48 -12.99 -4.43
N PRO A 23 8.95 -11.91 -3.77
CA PRO A 23 10.20 -11.25 -4.16
C PRO A 23 11.37 -12.21 -4.00
N LEU A 24 12.26 -12.23 -4.99
CA LEU A 24 13.50 -12.99 -4.92
C LEU A 24 14.56 -12.00 -4.45
N THR A 25 14.98 -12.10 -3.18
CA THR A 25 16.03 -11.26 -2.61
C THR A 25 17.35 -11.56 -3.33
N GLN A 26 17.62 -10.81 -4.40
CA GLN A 26 18.91 -10.82 -5.05
C GLN A 26 19.86 -10.10 -4.09
N ARG A 27 20.60 -10.84 -3.26
CA ARG A 27 21.84 -10.31 -2.66
C ARG A 27 22.78 -10.01 -3.82
N GLN A 28 22.65 -8.83 -4.41
CA GLN A 28 23.70 -8.26 -5.24
C GLN A 28 24.91 -8.09 -4.32
N THR A 29 25.95 -8.86 -4.60
CA THR A 29 27.26 -8.65 -4.00
C THR A 29 27.72 -7.25 -4.38
N GLN A 30 27.65 -6.40 -3.37
CA GLN A 30 28.19 -5.06 -3.20
C GLN A 30 29.43 -4.75 -4.06
N ASN A 31 29.38 -3.66 -4.85
CA ASN A 31 30.52 -2.79 -5.17
C ASN A 31 30.10 -1.56 -5.98
N THR A 32 29.76 -0.43 -5.33
CA THR A 32 30.21 0.93 -5.71
C THR A 32 29.88 1.94 -4.58
N PRO A 33 30.77 2.90 -4.25
CA PRO A 33 30.56 3.85 -3.16
C PRO A 33 29.92 5.18 -3.63
N ASN A 34 29.30 5.87 -2.65
CA ASN A 34 29.24 7.34 -2.48
C ASN A 34 28.01 8.16 -2.97
N GLN A 35 27.24 8.66 -1.98
CA GLN A 35 26.49 9.96 -1.83
C GLN A 35 25.50 10.44 -2.92
N GLN A 36 24.16 10.53 -2.70
CA GLN A 36 23.32 11.53 -1.95
C GLN A 36 22.92 12.77 -2.81
N PRO A 37 21.79 13.52 -2.60
CA PRO A 37 20.57 13.36 -1.77
C PRO A 37 19.22 13.38 -2.55
N SER A 38 18.11 13.01 -1.88
CA SER A 38 16.73 13.30 -2.30
C SER A 38 16.19 14.58 -1.62
N PRO A 39 15.37 15.44 -2.28
CA PRO A 39 15.12 16.80 -1.81
C PRO A 39 13.92 16.99 -0.86
N TYR A 40 13.18 15.95 -0.48
CA TYR A 40 12.01 16.12 0.38
C TYR A 40 11.84 14.96 1.35
N GLY A 41 12.40 15.10 2.55
CA GLY A 41 12.09 14.29 3.73
C GLY A 41 11.49 15.21 4.79
N TRP A 42 10.17 15.15 4.96
CA TRP A 42 9.54 15.78 6.12
C TRP A 42 9.91 14.97 7.36
N ALA A 43 10.35 15.68 8.39
CA ALA A 43 11.00 15.16 9.57
C ALA A 43 10.06 14.33 10.45
N SER A 44 10.56 13.20 10.94
CA SER A 44 10.18 12.68 12.25
C SER A 44 11.45 12.71 13.11
N GLU A 45 11.46 13.68 14.03
CA GLU A 45 12.40 13.74 15.14
C GLU A 45 12.25 12.47 15.98
N SER A 46 13.20 11.55 15.86
CA SER A 46 13.50 10.61 16.93
C SER A 46 14.88 10.96 17.46
N SER A 47 14.85 11.75 18.52
CA SER A 47 15.94 12.09 19.40
C SER A 47 16.88 10.91 19.69
N SER A 48 18.15 11.17 19.43
CA SER A 48 19.35 10.55 19.98
C SER A 48 19.16 9.98 21.39
N LEU A 49 19.70 8.78 21.63
CA LEU A 49 20.49 8.49 22.85
C LEU A 49 21.29 7.19 22.68
N HIS A 50 22.56 7.32 23.04
CA HIS A 50 23.56 6.29 23.38
C HIS A 50 24.24 5.46 22.29
N ASN A 51 25.42 5.97 21.90
CA ASN A 51 26.64 5.18 21.72
C ASN A 51 26.86 4.27 22.95
N VAL A 52 27.17 2.99 22.70
CA VAL A 52 27.83 2.11 23.67
C VAL A 52 28.99 1.42 22.97
N ASP A 53 30.18 1.62 23.55
CA ASP A 53 31.47 1.06 23.13
C ASP A 53 31.48 -0.48 23.07
N PRO A 54 32.23 -1.09 22.14
CA PRO A 54 32.39 -2.53 22.05
C PRO A 54 33.65 -2.97 22.80
N ASN A 55 33.60 -3.12 24.12
CA ASN A 55 34.55 -3.95 24.89
C ASN A 55 34.13 -4.01 26.36
N PHE A 56 33.26 -4.96 26.72
CA PHE A 56 33.16 -5.43 28.10
C PHE A 56 32.84 -6.93 28.09
N VAL A 57 33.83 -7.71 28.51
CA VAL A 57 33.70 -9.13 28.83
C VAL A 57 33.17 -9.22 30.26
N SER A 58 32.11 -9.98 30.47
CA SER A 58 31.82 -10.55 31.78
C SER A 58 30.98 -11.80 31.64
N ASP A 59 31.57 -12.90 32.07
CA ASP A 59 30.94 -14.11 32.59
C ASP A 59 29.65 -13.82 33.38
N PHE A 60 28.71 -14.77 33.36
CA PHE A 60 28.23 -15.49 34.55
C PHE A 60 26.76 -15.96 34.42
N SER A 61 26.60 -17.28 34.49
CA SER A 61 25.48 -18.08 35.02
C SER A 61 24.09 -18.04 34.37
N THR A 62 23.76 -19.21 33.80
CA THR A 62 22.55 -20.01 34.01
C THR A 62 21.55 -19.46 35.03
N GLU A 63 20.40 -18.98 34.55
CA GLU A 63 19.13 -19.04 35.29
C GLU A 63 17.94 -19.11 34.32
N SER A 64 16.94 -19.87 34.74
CA SER A 64 15.74 -20.34 34.05
C SER A 64 14.82 -19.24 33.44
N PRO A 65 13.98 -19.58 32.45
CA PRO A 65 13.10 -18.62 31.79
C PRO A 65 11.90 -18.20 32.68
N PRO A 66 11.63 -16.89 32.85
CA PRO A 66 10.35 -16.43 33.37
C PRO A 66 9.28 -16.43 32.26
N GLN A 67 8.10 -16.92 32.63
CA GLN A 67 6.87 -16.92 31.85
C GLN A 67 6.44 -15.49 31.51
N VAL A 68 6.35 -15.16 30.21
CA VAL A 68 5.78 -13.90 29.72
C VAL A 68 4.33 -14.12 29.26
N GLN A 69 3.39 -13.55 29.99
CA GLN A 69 2.07 -13.14 29.52
C GLN A 69 1.88 -11.66 29.96
N PRO A 70 0.99 -10.84 29.36
CA PRO A 70 -0.03 -11.14 28.37
C PRO A 70 0.02 -10.27 27.10
N LEU A 71 -0.68 -10.79 26.09
CA LEU A 71 -1.19 -10.15 24.88
C LEU A 71 -1.61 -8.68 25.09
N VAL A 72 -0.79 -7.74 24.64
CA VAL A 72 -1.21 -6.34 24.44
C VAL A 72 -2.07 -6.31 23.19
N LYS A 73 -3.40 -6.26 23.39
CA LYS A 73 -4.34 -5.86 22.35
C LYS A 73 -4.03 -4.40 21.99
N PHE A 74 -3.45 -4.20 20.82
CA PHE A 74 -3.47 -2.88 20.19
C PHE A 74 -4.93 -2.49 19.93
N PRO A 75 -5.36 -1.25 20.23
CA PRO A 75 -6.59 -0.73 19.68
C PRO A 75 -6.41 -0.68 18.15
N GLN A 76 -7.13 -1.58 17.49
CA GLN A 76 -7.36 -1.57 16.07
C GLN A 76 -8.11 -0.27 15.77
N GLN A 77 -7.38 0.75 15.34
CA GLN A 77 -7.97 1.99 14.87
C GLN A 77 -8.56 1.70 13.50
N ASP A 78 -9.80 1.23 13.53
CA ASP A 78 -10.63 1.00 12.36
C ASP A 78 -10.84 2.35 11.65
N ASN A 79 -9.94 2.67 10.72
CA ASN A 79 -10.28 3.54 9.60
C ASN A 79 -11.27 2.77 8.73
N GLN A 80 -12.54 2.76 9.17
CA GLN A 80 -13.68 2.28 8.40
C GLN A 80 -13.90 3.25 7.24
N THR A 81 -13.08 3.11 6.20
CA THR A 81 -13.58 3.47 4.88
C THR A 81 -14.67 2.47 4.60
N ILE A 82 -15.90 2.94 4.55
CA ILE A 82 -17.12 2.20 4.30
C ILE A 82 -16.94 1.38 3.01
N VAL A 83 -16.47 0.13 3.13
CA VAL A 83 -16.53 -0.88 2.06
C VAL A 83 -17.94 -1.44 2.06
N GLN A 84 -18.91 -0.59 1.79
CA GLN A 84 -20.26 -1.01 1.42
C GLN A 84 -20.42 -0.74 -0.07
N ASN A 85 -20.44 -1.83 -0.84
CA ASN A 85 -21.69 -2.34 -1.42
C ASN A 85 -21.55 -2.74 -2.91
N ARG A 86 -21.73 -4.04 -3.12
CA ARG A 86 -22.51 -4.67 -4.21
C ARG A 86 -22.09 -4.39 -5.65
N GLN A 87 -21.35 -5.35 -6.21
CA GLN A 87 -21.92 -6.47 -6.98
C GLN A 87 -20.77 -7.15 -7.73
N THR A 88 -20.05 -8.04 -7.04
CA THR A 88 -19.29 -9.09 -7.69
C THR A 88 -20.28 -10.11 -8.24
N GLN A 89 -20.93 -9.78 -9.36
CA GLN A 89 -21.32 -10.84 -10.27
C GLN A 89 -20.00 -11.42 -10.81
N PRO A 90 -19.76 -12.74 -10.71
CA PRO A 90 -18.60 -13.36 -11.32
C PRO A 90 -18.76 -13.23 -12.84
N LEU A 91 -18.28 -12.11 -13.37
CA LEU A 91 -18.18 -11.87 -14.80
C LEU A 91 -17.07 -12.78 -15.30
N HIS A 92 -17.46 -13.94 -15.83
CA HIS A 92 -16.55 -14.91 -16.40
C HIS A 92 -15.63 -14.21 -17.42
N GLY A 93 -14.32 -14.21 -17.13
CA GLY A 93 -13.29 -13.80 -18.10
C GLY A 93 -12.99 -12.30 -18.20
N TYR A 94 -13.22 -11.49 -17.15
CA TYR A 94 -12.66 -10.14 -17.16
C TYR A 94 -11.11 -10.21 -17.25
N ASN A 95 -10.54 -9.62 -18.30
CA ASN A 95 -9.11 -9.45 -18.49
C ASN A 95 -8.80 -7.97 -18.74
N CYS A 96 -7.96 -7.37 -17.90
CA CYS A 96 -7.53 -6.00 -18.11
C CYS A 96 -6.80 -5.88 -19.46
N PRO A 97 -7.16 -4.92 -20.34
CA PRO A 97 -6.53 -4.80 -21.67
C PRO A 97 -5.03 -4.47 -21.60
N TYR A 98 -4.59 -3.83 -20.51
CA TYR A 98 -3.22 -3.34 -20.34
C TYR A 98 -2.29 -4.37 -19.67
N CYS A 99 -2.58 -4.79 -18.43
CA CYS A 99 -1.73 -5.72 -17.68
C CYS A 99 -2.19 -7.18 -17.72
N LYS A 100 -3.30 -7.48 -18.42
CA LYS A 100 -3.90 -8.82 -18.52
C LYS A 100 -4.29 -9.46 -17.18
N THR A 101 -4.37 -8.67 -16.10
CA THR A 101 -4.88 -9.19 -14.83
C THR A 101 -6.33 -9.65 -15.00
N THR A 102 -6.63 -10.81 -14.40
CA THR A 102 -7.98 -11.36 -14.27
C THR A 102 -8.74 -10.75 -13.09
N THR A 103 -8.07 -9.93 -12.28
CA THR A 103 -8.69 -9.25 -11.13
C THR A 103 -9.71 -8.22 -11.61
N PRO A 104 -10.96 -8.26 -11.13
CA PRO A 104 -11.99 -7.31 -11.53
C PRO A 104 -11.59 -5.86 -11.20
N PRO A 105 -12.08 -4.88 -11.98
CA PRO A 105 -11.79 -3.48 -11.72
C PRO A 105 -12.46 -3.03 -10.41
N ILE A 106 -11.79 -2.15 -9.68
CA ILE A 106 -12.35 -1.51 -8.49
C ILE A 106 -13.05 -0.22 -8.90
N ASN A 107 -14.27 -0.02 -8.39
CA ASN A 107 -15.00 1.23 -8.55
C ASN A 107 -14.50 2.21 -7.49
N ILE A 108 -13.96 3.35 -7.92
CA ILE A 108 -13.61 4.45 -7.02
C ILE A 108 -14.50 5.64 -7.35
N SER A 109 -15.22 6.10 -6.34
CA SER A 109 -16.04 7.31 -6.41
C SER A 109 -15.15 8.50 -6.07
N LYS A 110 -15.00 9.44 -7.01
CA LYS A 110 -14.36 10.73 -6.76
C LYS A 110 -15.36 11.84 -6.99
N ILE A 111 -15.27 12.90 -6.19
CA ILE A 111 -16.01 14.13 -6.46
C ILE A 111 -15.52 14.65 -7.81
N SER A 112 -16.44 14.92 -8.73
CA SER A 112 -16.07 15.43 -10.05
C SER A 112 -15.47 16.83 -9.91
N ASP A 113 -14.38 17.12 -10.65
CA ASP A 113 -13.82 18.47 -10.69
C ASP A 113 -14.84 19.49 -11.22
N SER A 114 -15.72 19.06 -12.14
CA SER A 114 -16.84 19.86 -12.64
C SER A 114 -17.88 20.17 -11.56
N GLY A 115 -18.05 19.29 -10.58
CA GLY A 115 -19.00 19.48 -9.48
C GLY A 115 -18.68 20.71 -8.64
N TRP A 116 -17.39 20.99 -8.41
CA TRP A 116 -16.96 22.18 -7.67
C TRP A 116 -17.28 23.49 -8.41
N ALA A 117 -17.06 23.54 -9.72
CA ALA A 117 -17.38 24.72 -10.51
C ALA A 117 -18.89 25.02 -10.48
N VAL A 118 -19.72 23.99 -10.70
CA VAL A 118 -21.19 24.14 -10.64
C VAL A 118 -21.65 24.52 -9.24
N PHE A 119 -21.05 23.94 -8.19
CA PHE A 119 -21.35 24.27 -6.80
C PHE A 119 -21.10 25.76 -6.50
N ILE A 120 -19.95 26.30 -6.91
CA ILE A 120 -19.61 27.73 -6.69
C ILE A 120 -20.58 28.64 -7.44
N VAL A 121 -20.88 28.35 -8.71
CA VAL A 121 -21.83 29.14 -9.52
C VAL A 121 -23.23 29.10 -8.91
N MET A 122 -23.71 27.92 -8.50
CA MET A 122 -25.02 27.80 -7.87
C MET A 122 -25.07 28.46 -6.49
N LEU A 123 -24.01 28.40 -5.69
CA LEU A 123 -23.94 29.07 -4.39
C LEU A 123 -24.08 30.59 -4.54
N LEU A 124 -23.49 31.17 -5.59
CA LEU A 124 -23.59 32.60 -5.91
C LEU A 124 -24.97 33.02 -6.43
N PHE A 125 -25.59 32.20 -7.28
CA PHE A 125 -26.81 32.61 -8.01
C PHE A 125 -28.11 32.03 -7.46
N CYS A 126 -28.08 30.90 -6.74
CA CYS A 126 -29.25 30.11 -6.38
C CYS A 126 -29.03 29.27 -5.10
N LEU A 127 -29.12 29.91 -3.92
CA LEU A 127 -29.08 29.24 -2.61
C LEU A 127 -30.02 28.01 -2.45
N PRO A 128 -31.21 27.90 -3.07
CA PRO A 128 -32.03 26.68 -2.93
C PRO A 128 -31.50 25.48 -3.73
N LEU A 129 -30.62 25.66 -4.72
CA LEU A 129 -30.18 24.58 -5.62
C LEU A 129 -28.86 23.89 -5.19
N PHE A 130 -28.24 24.36 -4.10
CA PHE A 130 -27.00 23.82 -3.51
C PHE A 130 -27.01 22.29 -3.28
N TRP A 131 -28.20 21.73 -3.07
CA TRP A 131 -28.46 20.36 -2.68
C TRP A 131 -28.27 19.41 -3.88
N ILE A 132 -28.49 19.90 -5.10
CA ILE A 132 -28.34 19.15 -6.35
C ILE A 132 -26.86 19.03 -6.74
N GLY A 133 -26.06 20.07 -6.48
CA GLY A 133 -24.63 20.08 -6.82
C GLY A 133 -23.80 19.03 -6.06
N LEU A 134 -24.22 18.69 -4.84
CA LEU A 134 -23.57 17.67 -4.01
C LEU A 134 -23.79 16.23 -4.51
N LEU A 135 -24.73 16.00 -5.43
CA LEU A 135 -25.06 14.65 -5.92
C LEU A 135 -24.15 14.18 -7.07
N MET A 136 -23.30 15.06 -7.62
CA MET A 136 -22.51 14.75 -8.81
C MET A 136 -21.22 14.01 -8.47
N THR A 137 -21.35 12.75 -8.09
CA THR A 137 -20.23 11.82 -7.87
C THR A 137 -19.90 11.10 -9.17
N GLU A 138 -18.63 11.12 -9.57
CA GLU A 138 -18.16 10.38 -10.74
C GLU A 138 -17.60 9.03 -10.30
N ASN A 139 -18.17 7.94 -10.85
CA ASN A 139 -17.68 6.60 -10.63
C ASN A 139 -16.67 6.26 -11.72
N ARG A 140 -15.41 6.07 -11.33
CA ARG A 140 -14.34 5.67 -12.25
C ARG A 140 -13.93 4.24 -11.94
N ARG A 141 -13.71 3.45 -13.00
CA ARG A 141 -13.20 2.09 -12.86
C ARG A 141 -11.69 2.11 -13.05
N ILE A 142 -10.95 1.61 -12.07
CA ILE A 142 -9.50 1.48 -12.20
C ILE A 142 -9.06 0.03 -12.03
N CYS A 143 -8.02 -0.35 -12.76
CA CYS A 143 -7.37 -1.64 -12.56
C CYS A 143 -6.60 -1.62 -11.24
N PRO A 144 -6.78 -2.60 -10.34
CA PRO A 144 -6.04 -2.63 -9.07
C PRO A 144 -4.55 -2.95 -9.24
N VAL A 145 -4.15 -3.54 -10.38
CA VAL A 145 -2.76 -3.93 -10.63
C VAL A 145 -1.97 -2.84 -11.34
N CYS A 146 -2.51 -2.27 -12.43
CA CYS A 146 -1.79 -1.26 -13.22
C CYS A 146 -2.27 0.19 -12.99
N GLY A 147 -3.37 0.40 -12.26
CA GLY A 147 -3.92 1.73 -11.99
C GLY A 147 -4.55 2.43 -13.19
N LEU A 148 -4.56 1.82 -14.39
CA LEU A 148 -5.16 2.44 -15.57
C LEU A 148 -6.68 2.52 -15.46
N ARG A 149 -7.24 3.59 -16.03
CA ARG A 149 -8.67 3.86 -16.08
C ARG A 149 -9.35 3.02 -17.17
N LEU A 150 -10.50 2.46 -16.83
CA LEU A 150 -11.22 1.47 -17.62
C LEU A 150 -12.69 1.90 -17.76
N GLY A 151 -12.91 3.01 -18.48
CA GLY A 151 -14.21 3.66 -18.57
C GLY A 151 -14.38 4.73 -17.50
#